data_AF-A0A1Y0ICU7-F1
#
_entry.id   AF-A0A1Y0ICU7-F1
#
_cell.length_a   1.000
_cell.length_b   1.000
_cell.length_c   1.000
_cell.angle_alpha   90.00
_cell.angle_beta   90.00
_cell.angle_gamma   90.00
#
_symmetry.space_group_name_H-M   'P 1'
#
loop_
_entity.id
_entity.type
_entity.pdbx_description
1 polymer ?
#
loop_
_entity_poly.entity_id
_entity_poly.type
_entity_poly.pdbx_seq_one_letter_code
_entity_poly.pdbx_strand_id
1 'polypeptide(L)'
;MNSPDHRFFSAFLAVKVLMHCLACLAVLSGCSSTSSYDEAAVDEIVDPLIVAPQPLPRRVAILPFTNASSAPKADEQVRRIFYNYFSSLNYLDVELSLVDAAFKDLRLESLFSANAFSGRSELGDGRGSGGALNPEFQDSPEFEQAWALLCKQLDVDGFITGTVYQYGKAYAVLYSETVVELGVQFRHCDTGRYIWRERMDSTKREGDLPLSPTALAAAIVTTYMRHQDISELEVAAKLSMELTSRIPNPQSAITSAPEITSFLHNGSGRLLVPGNQLKVVMLGRADMSAHWSIPGVVERIPMTEQEPGVYIGEYHVAAGDRALDAQLVGYLESADGVASRWIDILEPVTLGAATPIPAVIRSDLTLTAEASPYRLSQIVVVTKNATLNLEPGTLIWSDGAGLIVNGRINAIGNAVHPIRFRSTEGRRWKGITINATSGQMELAYVAISNADIGLNVVESRLYGNNLILEHNNWGVVVQHSKVNLKNSQVRHSHRTGLSCRNSEVFLYGNYIAGNQTGGGMFQGSTVSASGNGFYNNGDWDIRNLDRNQPLLLPGNWWGTPDSGLVRTVGAVEVDPVLMSQP
;
A
#
# COMPACT_ATOMS: atom_id res chain seq x y z
N MET A 1 7.67 -5.60 -39.67
CA MET A 1 8.03 -6.74 -38.81
C MET A 1 8.98 -6.20 -37.76
N ASN A 2 8.48 -5.86 -36.58
CA ASN A 2 9.28 -5.37 -35.46
C ASN A 2 9.22 -6.46 -34.38
N SER A 3 10.32 -7.18 -34.13
CA SER A 3 10.42 -8.13 -33.02
C SER A 3 10.72 -7.41 -31.70
N PRO A 4 10.26 -7.91 -30.54
CA PRO A 4 10.47 -7.26 -29.23
C PRO A 4 11.89 -7.40 -28.68
N ASP A 5 12.75 -8.21 -29.28
CA ASP A 5 13.98 -8.70 -28.63
C ASP A 5 15.16 -7.72 -28.63
N HIS A 6 15.16 -6.69 -29.47
CA HIS A 6 16.29 -5.76 -29.57
C HIS A 6 16.43 -4.79 -28.38
N ARG A 7 15.38 -4.62 -27.56
CA ARG A 7 15.39 -3.70 -26.41
C ARG A 7 16.00 -4.32 -25.14
N PHE A 8 16.07 -5.65 -25.08
CA PHE A 8 16.72 -6.39 -24.00
C PHE A 8 18.25 -6.29 -24.12
N PHE A 9 18.78 -6.29 -25.34
CA PHE A 9 20.22 -6.29 -25.61
C PHE A 9 20.90 -4.92 -25.40
N SER A 10 20.17 -3.80 -25.54
CA SER A 10 20.73 -2.47 -25.30
C SER A 10 20.90 -2.12 -23.82
N ALA A 11 20.10 -2.71 -22.94
CA ALA A 11 20.25 -2.58 -21.48
C ALA A 11 21.55 -3.25 -20.99
N PHE A 12 21.97 -4.33 -21.66
CA PHE A 12 23.17 -5.11 -21.35
C PHE A 12 24.49 -4.32 -21.51
N LEU A 13 24.52 -3.34 -22.42
CA LEU A 13 25.72 -2.51 -22.68
C LEU A 13 25.88 -1.38 -21.65
N ALA A 14 24.77 -0.88 -21.08
CA ALA A 14 24.79 0.17 -20.07
C ALA A 14 25.33 -0.33 -18.70
N VAL A 15 25.05 -1.60 -18.36
CA VAL A 15 25.56 -2.27 -17.15
C VAL A 15 27.09 -2.35 -17.14
N LYS A 16 27.72 -2.57 -18.31
CA LYS A 16 29.19 -2.65 -18.42
C LYS A 16 29.91 -1.31 -18.20
N VAL A 17 29.28 -0.19 -18.59
CA VAL A 17 29.88 1.15 -18.45
C VAL A 17 29.75 1.65 -17.01
N LEU A 18 28.65 1.32 -16.31
CA LEU A 18 28.42 1.77 -14.94
C LEU A 18 29.31 1.05 -13.92
N MET A 19 29.60 -0.25 -14.10
CA MET A 19 30.52 -0.98 -13.22
C MET A 19 31.98 -0.48 -13.32
N HIS A 20 32.41 0.05 -14.47
CA HIS A 20 33.74 0.65 -14.61
C HIS A 20 33.86 2.02 -13.91
N CYS A 21 32.76 2.74 -13.70
CA CYS A 21 32.79 4.02 -12.98
C CYS A 21 32.82 3.85 -11.45
N LEU A 22 32.26 2.76 -10.91
CA LEU A 22 32.23 2.47 -9.47
C LEU A 22 33.59 2.04 -8.90
N ALA A 23 34.50 1.52 -9.73
CA ALA A 23 35.86 1.20 -9.31
C ALA A 23 36.77 2.44 -9.09
N CYS A 24 36.35 3.64 -9.53
CA CYS A 24 37.16 4.86 -9.43
C CYS A 24 36.82 5.78 -8.23
N LEU A 25 35.78 5.50 -7.44
CA LEU A 25 35.31 6.38 -6.36
C LEU A 25 35.71 5.96 -4.92
N ALA A 26 36.49 4.89 -4.76
CA ALA A 26 36.93 4.38 -3.46
C ALA A 26 38.25 5.01 -2.93
N VAL A 27 38.48 6.30 -3.20
CA VAL A 27 39.56 7.07 -2.57
C VAL A 27 39.03 8.48 -2.29
N LEU A 28 38.89 8.81 -1.00
CA LEU A 28 38.69 10.14 -0.37
C LEU A 28 37.45 10.20 0.55
N SER A 29 37.64 9.93 1.84
CA SER A 29 37.26 10.87 2.91
C SER A 29 37.67 10.29 4.28
N GLY A 30 38.85 10.69 4.72
CA GLY A 30 39.27 10.57 6.11
C GLY A 30 38.86 11.81 6.92
N CYS A 31 38.75 11.58 8.23
CA CYS A 31 38.66 12.54 9.35
C CYS A 31 37.27 13.10 9.70
N SER A 32 36.79 12.72 10.89
CA SER A 32 36.12 13.65 11.80
C SER A 32 36.50 13.36 13.26
N SER A 33 36.66 14.44 14.00
CA SER A 33 37.29 14.64 15.30
C SER A 33 36.60 13.98 16.51
N THR A 34 37.42 13.52 17.45
CA THR A 34 37.07 13.10 18.81
C THR A 34 36.67 14.30 19.68
N SER A 35 35.50 14.24 20.32
CA SER A 35 35.15 15.09 21.47
C SER A 35 35.03 14.22 22.73
N SER A 36 35.82 14.57 23.74
CA SER A 36 35.81 14.02 25.09
C SER A 36 34.50 14.34 25.82
N TYR A 37 33.90 13.34 26.45
CA TYR A 37 32.82 13.51 27.43
C TYR A 37 33.34 13.13 28.81
N ASP A 38 33.13 14.04 29.77
CA ASP A 38 33.43 13.90 31.20
C ASP A 38 32.57 12.82 31.86
N GLU A 39 33.20 12.00 32.71
CA GLU A 39 32.55 11.06 33.63
C GLU A 39 31.88 11.82 34.79
N ALA A 40 30.58 11.63 34.97
CA ALA A 40 29.90 11.93 36.24
C ALA A 40 28.79 10.89 36.52
N ALA A 41 29.10 10.02 37.49
CA ALA A 41 28.23 9.25 38.39
C ALA A 41 26.89 8.70 37.85
N VAL A 42 26.89 7.40 37.52
CA VAL A 42 25.68 6.57 37.44
C VAL A 42 25.52 5.86 38.79
N ASP A 43 24.45 6.14 39.52
CA ASP A 43 24.03 5.32 40.65
C ASP A 43 23.55 3.96 40.14
N GLU A 44 24.28 2.92 40.50
CA GLU A 44 23.96 1.51 40.25
C GLU A 44 22.76 1.09 41.11
N ILE A 45 21.59 0.89 40.49
CA ILE A 45 20.56 -0.01 41.04
C ILE A 45 20.82 -1.38 40.40
N VAL A 46 21.58 -2.22 41.12
CA VAL A 46 21.75 -3.64 40.79
C VAL A 46 20.52 -4.39 41.28
N ASP A 47 19.65 -4.84 40.37
CA ASP A 47 18.56 -5.77 40.66
C ASP A 47 19.10 -7.22 40.72
N PRO A 48 19.00 -7.92 41.87
CA PRO A 48 19.56 -9.25 42.04
C PRO A 48 18.59 -10.32 41.56
N LEU A 49 18.46 -10.47 40.23
CA LEU A 49 17.99 -11.69 39.59
C LEU A 49 18.69 -11.80 38.22
N ILE A 50 19.89 -12.38 38.22
CA ILE A 50 20.56 -12.82 36.98
C ILE A 50 19.72 -13.97 36.42
N VAL A 51 18.68 -13.63 35.67
CA VAL A 51 18.08 -14.57 34.71
C VAL A 51 19.16 -14.78 33.66
N ALA A 52 19.64 -16.02 33.50
CA ALA A 52 20.54 -16.35 32.40
C ALA A 52 19.96 -15.77 31.09
N PRO A 53 20.78 -15.16 30.21
CA PRO A 53 20.26 -14.62 28.96
C PRO A 53 19.47 -15.72 28.25
N GLN A 54 18.17 -15.50 28.06
CA GLN A 54 17.30 -16.49 27.44
C GLN A 54 17.79 -16.71 26.01
N PRO A 55 17.81 -17.97 25.52
CA PRO A 55 18.22 -18.25 24.16
C PRO A 55 17.28 -17.52 23.20
N LEU A 56 17.84 -16.91 22.14
CA LEU A 56 17.03 -16.27 21.12
C LEU A 56 16.03 -17.27 20.52
N PRO A 57 14.81 -16.83 20.15
CA PRO A 57 13.81 -17.68 19.50
C PRO A 57 14.37 -18.41 18.28
N ARG A 58 13.87 -19.62 17.99
CA ARG A 58 14.23 -20.31 16.76
C ARG A 58 13.22 -20.04 15.66
N ARG A 59 11.93 -20.15 15.98
CA ARG A 59 10.82 -19.86 15.05
C ARG A 59 10.16 -18.53 15.40
N VAL A 60 9.99 -17.65 14.41
CA VAL A 60 9.52 -16.28 14.63
C VAL A 60 8.37 -15.92 13.68
N ALA A 61 7.28 -15.38 14.22
CA ALA A 61 6.20 -14.81 13.43
C ALA A 61 6.27 -13.28 13.38
N ILE A 62 6.13 -12.69 12.18
CA ILE A 62 5.94 -11.24 12.03
C ILE A 62 4.43 -10.98 11.97
N LEU A 63 3.90 -10.39 13.03
CA LEU A 63 2.46 -10.15 13.19
C LEU A 63 2.01 -8.93 12.37
N PRO A 64 0.69 -8.75 12.12
CA PRO A 64 0.16 -7.54 11.49
C PRO A 64 0.70 -6.27 12.16
N PHE A 65 1.17 -5.33 11.33
CA PHE A 65 1.61 -4.03 11.81
C PHE A 65 0.41 -3.13 12.06
N THR A 66 0.59 -2.16 12.94
CA THR A 66 -0.41 -1.12 13.19
C THR A 66 -0.13 0.09 12.32
N ASN A 67 -1.17 0.68 11.75
CA ASN A 67 -1.07 1.93 11.00
C ASN A 67 -1.50 3.13 11.85
N ALA A 68 -0.53 3.89 12.36
CA ALA A 68 -0.77 5.17 13.02
C ALA A 68 -0.53 6.36 12.06
N SER A 69 -0.12 6.10 10.82
CA SER A 69 0.08 7.12 9.80
C SER A 69 -1.24 7.50 9.12
N SER A 70 -1.24 8.62 8.40
CA SER A 70 -2.36 9.01 7.54
C SER A 70 -2.42 8.26 6.20
N ALA A 71 -1.40 7.47 5.88
CA ALA A 71 -1.34 6.73 4.63
C ALA A 71 -2.08 5.39 4.77
N PRO A 72 -3.17 5.17 4.00
CA PRO A 72 -3.89 3.91 4.04
C PRO A 72 -2.97 2.75 3.64
N LYS A 73 -3.11 1.61 4.33
CA LYS A 73 -2.36 0.36 4.06
C LYS A 73 -0.84 0.45 4.18
N ALA A 74 -0.31 1.53 4.76
CA ALA A 74 1.12 1.67 5.02
C ALA A 74 1.64 0.52 5.90
N ASP A 75 0.85 0.07 6.86
CA ASP A 75 1.09 -1.11 7.70
C ASP A 75 1.32 -2.40 6.89
N GLU A 76 0.42 -2.74 5.96
CA GLU A 76 0.57 -3.93 5.12
C GLU A 76 1.82 -3.85 4.25
N GLN A 77 2.10 -2.67 3.68
CA GLN A 77 3.23 -2.46 2.78
C GLN A 77 4.56 -2.51 3.53
N VAL A 78 4.69 -1.77 4.63
CA VAL A 78 5.90 -1.74 5.46
C VAL A 78 6.15 -3.09 6.12
N ARG A 79 5.12 -3.83 6.55
CA ARG A 79 5.28 -5.19 7.09
C ARG A 79 5.91 -6.15 6.08
N ARG A 80 5.48 -6.13 4.81
CA ARG A 80 6.07 -6.98 3.75
C ARG A 80 7.54 -6.63 3.50
N ILE A 81 7.84 -5.34 3.41
CA ILE A 81 9.21 -4.86 3.23
C ILE A 81 10.09 -5.31 4.41
N PHE A 82 9.61 -5.11 5.64
CA PHE A 82 10.32 -5.55 6.85
C PHE A 82 10.56 -7.06 6.87
N TYR A 83 9.54 -7.86 6.53
CA TYR A 83 9.64 -9.32 6.45
C TYR A 83 10.73 -9.79 5.48
N ASN A 84 10.86 -9.15 4.32
CA ASN A 84 11.86 -9.53 3.32
C ASN A 84 13.30 -9.40 3.85
N TYR A 85 13.60 -8.33 4.59
CA TYR A 85 14.91 -8.17 5.22
C TYR A 85 15.08 -9.12 6.41
N PHE A 86 14.01 -9.35 7.18
CA PHE A 86 14.03 -10.29 8.31
C PHE A 86 14.30 -11.74 7.87
N SER A 87 13.81 -12.17 6.69
CA SER A 87 13.99 -13.54 6.19
C SER A 87 15.44 -13.91 5.82
N SER A 88 16.36 -12.93 5.81
CA SER A 88 17.81 -13.19 5.72
C SER A 88 18.50 -13.44 7.07
N LEU A 89 17.80 -13.22 8.19
CA LEU A 89 18.31 -13.53 9.53
C LEU A 89 18.20 -15.04 9.80
N ASN A 90 18.94 -15.55 10.79
CA ASN A 90 19.02 -16.97 11.10
C ASN A 90 17.82 -17.48 11.94
N TYR A 91 16.62 -17.02 11.60
CA TYR A 91 15.35 -17.44 12.20
C TYR A 91 14.56 -18.30 11.22
N LEU A 92 13.79 -19.26 11.74
CA LEU A 92 12.76 -19.94 10.97
C LEU A 92 11.50 -19.07 10.96
N ASP A 93 11.34 -18.24 9.94
CA ASP A 93 10.19 -17.36 9.84
C ASP A 93 8.91 -18.10 9.40
N VAL A 94 7.75 -17.56 9.80
CA VAL A 94 6.44 -18.04 9.38
C VAL A 94 5.88 -17.16 8.25
N GLU A 95 5.30 -17.78 7.23
CA GLU A 95 4.69 -17.07 6.10
C GLU A 95 3.57 -16.13 6.55
N LEU A 96 3.59 -14.89 6.06
CA LEU A 96 2.61 -13.86 6.48
C LEU A 96 1.16 -14.32 6.28
N SER A 97 0.86 -15.05 5.21
CA SER A 97 -0.48 -15.59 4.91
C SER A 97 -1.00 -16.53 6.01
N LEU A 98 -0.12 -17.36 6.58
CA LEU A 98 -0.44 -18.26 7.69
C LEU A 98 -0.64 -17.50 8.99
N VAL A 99 0.17 -16.46 9.23
CA VAL A 99 0.00 -15.55 10.37
C VAL A 99 -1.36 -14.86 10.30
N ASP A 100 -1.72 -14.34 9.13
CA ASP A 100 -2.98 -13.61 8.92
C ASP A 100 -4.20 -14.53 9.08
N ALA A 101 -4.11 -15.78 8.58
CA ALA A 101 -5.14 -16.79 8.81
C ALA A 101 -5.32 -17.09 10.31
N ALA A 102 -4.23 -17.27 11.06
CA ALA A 102 -4.30 -17.50 12.51
C ALA A 102 -4.91 -16.30 13.27
N PHE A 103 -4.54 -15.07 12.90
CA PHE A 103 -5.12 -13.86 13.48
C PHE A 103 -6.64 -13.79 13.30
N LYS A 104 -7.11 -14.15 12.11
CA LYS A 104 -8.52 -14.17 11.76
C LYS A 104 -9.27 -15.27 12.50
N ASP A 105 -8.72 -16.48 12.54
CA ASP A 105 -9.32 -17.64 13.21
C ASP A 105 -9.49 -17.39 14.72
N LEU A 106 -8.52 -16.73 15.34
CA LEU A 106 -8.56 -16.34 16.75
C LEU A 106 -9.33 -15.04 17.02
N ARG A 107 -9.83 -14.36 15.97
CA ARG A 107 -10.55 -13.08 16.05
C ARG A 107 -9.78 -11.99 16.80
N LEU A 108 -8.47 -11.93 16.60
CA LEU A 108 -7.59 -11.02 17.33
C LEU A 108 -7.59 -9.58 16.77
N GLU A 109 -8.17 -9.37 15.59
CA GLU A 109 -8.17 -8.07 14.90
C GLU A 109 -8.60 -6.89 15.80
N SER A 110 -9.70 -7.02 16.55
CA SER A 110 -10.17 -5.96 17.43
C SER A 110 -9.29 -5.72 18.66
N LEU A 111 -8.64 -6.76 19.17
CA LEU A 111 -7.76 -6.66 20.35
C LEU A 111 -6.44 -5.94 20.02
N PHE A 112 -5.93 -6.14 18.80
CA PHE A 112 -4.71 -5.49 18.33
C PHE A 112 -4.98 -4.15 17.63
N SER A 113 -6.18 -3.93 17.08
CA SER A 113 -6.59 -2.64 16.46
C SER A 113 -7.09 -1.60 17.47
N ALA A 114 -7.91 -1.98 18.47
CA ALA A 114 -8.50 -1.03 19.43
C ALA A 114 -7.47 -0.39 20.38
N ASN A 115 -6.27 -0.97 20.48
CA ASN A 115 -5.22 -0.51 21.38
C ASN A 115 -4.13 0.30 20.67
N ALA A 116 -4.33 0.64 19.39
CA ALA A 116 -3.54 1.63 18.67
C ALA A 116 -3.81 3.06 19.22
N PHE A 117 -3.21 3.35 20.37
CA PHE A 117 -2.79 4.68 20.81
C PHE A 117 -3.82 5.82 20.99
N SER A 118 -4.25 6.04 22.24
CA SER A 118 -4.62 7.37 22.75
C SER A 118 -3.37 8.06 23.33
N GLY A 119 -2.73 8.91 22.54
CA GLY A 119 -1.61 9.74 22.98
C GLY A 119 -1.66 11.09 22.30
N ARG A 120 -2.57 11.97 22.73
CA ARG A 120 -2.45 13.41 22.47
C ARG A 120 -1.24 13.90 23.25
N SER A 121 -0.17 14.29 22.56
CA SER A 121 0.78 15.24 23.11
C SER A 121 0.18 16.64 22.94
N GLU A 122 -0.28 17.22 24.04
CA GLU A 122 -0.42 18.68 24.11
C GLU A 122 1.00 19.27 24.13
N LEU A 123 1.27 20.13 23.14
CA LEU A 123 2.30 21.19 23.09
C LEU A 123 3.59 20.99 23.90
N GLY A 124 4.72 20.88 23.18
CA GLY A 124 6.02 21.28 23.70
C GLY A 124 7.19 20.49 23.13
N ASP A 125 8.15 21.21 22.56
CA ASP A 125 9.58 20.87 22.49
C ASP A 125 9.97 19.44 22.02
N GLY A 126 10.44 19.37 20.77
CA GLY A 126 10.95 18.16 20.12
C GLY A 126 12.03 17.45 20.93
N ARG A 127 11.59 16.48 21.72
CA ARG A 127 12.24 15.27 22.26
C ARG A 127 11.23 14.59 23.18
N GLY A 128 10.17 14.04 22.59
CA GLY A 128 9.10 13.33 23.30
C GLY A 128 9.21 11.82 23.07
N SER A 129 9.24 11.06 24.17
CA SER A 129 9.18 9.61 24.20
C SER A 129 8.06 9.08 23.33
N GLY A 130 8.42 8.16 22.44
CA GLY A 130 7.48 7.50 21.54
C GLY A 130 6.31 6.91 22.31
N GLY A 131 5.11 7.10 21.77
CA GLY A 131 3.94 6.46 22.31
C GLY A 131 4.16 4.95 22.49
N ALA A 132 4.15 4.49 23.75
CA ALA A 132 3.97 3.10 24.19
C ALA A 132 2.48 2.77 24.48
N LEU A 133 1.96 1.62 23.99
CA LEU A 133 0.61 1.14 24.31
C LEU A 133 0.38 1.35 25.81
N ASN A 134 -0.84 1.74 26.24
CA ASN A 134 -1.12 1.99 27.66
C ASN A 134 -0.45 0.89 28.51
N PRO A 135 0.60 1.20 29.30
CA PRO A 135 1.40 0.19 29.98
C PRO A 135 0.55 -0.74 30.85
N GLU A 136 -0.55 -0.22 31.40
CA GLU A 136 -1.51 -0.98 32.21
C GLU A 136 -2.23 -2.10 31.44
N PHE A 137 -2.36 -2.01 30.11
CA PHE A 137 -3.03 -3.02 29.29
C PHE A 137 -2.07 -4.03 28.66
N GLN A 138 -0.79 -3.68 28.47
CA GLN A 138 0.24 -4.60 27.96
C GLN A 138 0.45 -5.81 28.88
N ASP A 139 0.25 -5.62 30.18
CA ASP A 139 0.36 -6.65 31.22
C ASP A 139 -1.03 -7.21 31.62
N SER A 140 -2.06 -6.97 30.79
CA SER A 140 -3.38 -7.54 31.05
C SER A 140 -3.39 -9.05 30.79
N PRO A 141 -4.01 -9.86 31.66
CA PRO A 141 -4.12 -11.31 31.45
C PRO A 141 -4.79 -11.70 30.14
N GLU A 142 -5.69 -10.84 29.63
CA GLU A 142 -6.39 -11.03 28.36
C GLU A 142 -5.44 -10.89 27.17
N PHE A 143 -4.56 -9.88 27.19
CA PHE A 143 -3.54 -9.70 26.15
C PHE A 143 -2.49 -10.80 26.19
N GLU A 144 -2.04 -11.20 27.38
CA GLU A 144 -1.11 -12.33 27.57
C GLU A 144 -1.67 -13.65 27.03
N GLN A 145 -2.94 -13.96 27.33
CA GLN A 145 -3.60 -15.15 26.80
C GLN A 145 -3.75 -15.11 25.27
N ALA A 146 -4.03 -13.93 24.70
CA ALA A 146 -4.22 -13.77 23.26
C ALA A 146 -2.95 -14.07 22.45
N TRP A 147 -1.80 -13.50 22.82
CA TRP A 147 -0.56 -13.77 22.08
C TRP A 147 0.02 -15.16 22.40
N ALA A 148 -0.18 -15.71 23.61
CA ALA A 148 0.22 -17.07 23.93
C ALA A 148 -0.54 -18.12 23.08
N LEU A 149 -1.85 -17.92 22.87
CA LEU A 149 -2.65 -18.76 21.97
C LEU A 149 -2.16 -18.66 20.52
N LEU A 150 -1.86 -17.44 20.06
CA LEU A 150 -1.34 -17.20 18.72
C LEU A 150 0.02 -17.90 18.52
N CYS A 151 0.96 -17.74 19.46
CA CYS A 151 2.27 -18.39 19.40
C CYS A 151 2.15 -19.91 19.34
N LYS A 152 1.22 -20.48 20.13
CA LYS A 152 0.94 -21.92 20.12
C LYS A 152 0.32 -22.38 18.79
N GLN A 153 -0.60 -21.61 18.22
CA GLN A 153 -1.23 -21.95 16.94
C GLN A 153 -0.23 -21.89 15.77
N LEU A 154 0.70 -20.94 15.81
CA LEU A 154 1.73 -20.76 14.77
C LEU A 154 2.98 -21.62 15.00
N ASP A 155 3.10 -22.27 16.16
CA ASP A 155 4.29 -23.04 16.58
C ASP A 155 5.56 -22.17 16.51
N VAL A 156 5.55 -21.05 17.25
CA VAL A 156 6.66 -20.07 17.29
C VAL A 156 7.14 -19.79 18.71
N ASP A 157 8.43 -19.49 18.83
CA ASP A 157 9.11 -19.18 20.11
C ASP A 157 9.24 -17.67 20.35
N GLY A 158 9.03 -16.88 19.31
CA GLY A 158 9.02 -15.42 19.38
C GLY A 158 8.16 -14.79 18.30
N PHE A 159 7.84 -13.52 18.51
CA PHE A 159 7.04 -12.75 17.55
C PHE A 159 7.46 -11.29 17.50
N ILE A 160 7.25 -10.69 16.32
CA ILE A 160 7.55 -9.29 16.04
C ILE A 160 6.25 -8.53 15.76
N THR A 161 6.12 -7.36 16.37
CA THR A 161 5.07 -6.38 16.06
C THR A 161 5.68 -5.08 15.61
N GLY A 162 4.99 -4.34 14.73
CA GLY A 162 5.43 -3.04 14.26
C GLY A 162 4.32 -1.99 14.24
N THR A 163 4.70 -0.72 14.34
CA THR A 163 3.79 0.43 14.20
C THR A 163 4.38 1.42 13.22
N VAL A 164 3.64 1.71 12.14
CA VAL A 164 3.99 2.74 11.16
C VAL A 164 3.43 4.06 11.65
N TYR A 165 4.30 4.99 12.06
CA TYR A 165 3.90 6.30 12.58
C TYR A 165 3.78 7.34 11.48
N GLN A 166 4.64 7.25 10.46
CA GLN A 166 4.64 8.15 9.32
C GLN A 166 5.00 7.36 8.05
N TYR A 167 4.33 7.67 6.94
CA TYR A 167 4.59 7.07 5.64
C TYR A 167 4.09 8.00 4.54
N GLY A 168 5.00 8.69 3.84
CA GLY A 168 4.64 9.60 2.75
C GLY A 168 5.38 10.94 2.83
N LYS A 169 4.88 11.93 2.07
CA LYS A 169 5.50 13.25 1.98
C LYS A 169 5.25 14.09 3.24
N ALA A 170 6.33 14.62 3.82
CA ALA A 170 6.34 15.75 4.73
C ALA A 170 6.62 17.03 3.92
N TYR A 171 5.87 18.09 4.19
CA TYR A 171 5.95 19.35 3.47
C TYR A 171 6.59 20.43 4.35
N ALA A 172 7.77 20.89 3.96
CA ALA A 172 8.33 22.14 4.43
C ALA A 172 7.97 23.25 3.41
N VAL A 173 7.93 24.51 3.84
CA VAL A 173 7.49 25.65 3.01
C VAL A 173 8.20 25.74 1.63
N LEU A 174 9.41 25.20 1.52
CA LEU A 174 10.26 25.29 0.32
C LEU A 174 10.53 23.96 -0.40
N TYR A 175 10.18 22.81 0.18
CA TYR A 175 10.43 21.49 -0.42
C TYR A 175 9.56 20.40 0.22
N SER A 176 9.36 19.29 -0.49
CA SER A 176 8.78 18.06 0.10
C SER A 176 9.86 17.01 0.28
N GLU A 177 9.84 16.34 1.42
CA GLU A 177 10.67 15.16 1.70
C GLU A 177 9.76 13.95 1.95
N THR A 178 10.21 12.76 1.56
CA THR A 178 9.49 11.52 1.88
C THR A 178 10.03 11.00 3.21
N VAL A 179 9.14 10.74 4.17
CA VAL A 179 9.47 10.28 5.51
C VAL A 179 8.76 8.97 5.77
N VAL A 180 9.49 7.99 6.30
CA VAL A 180 8.91 6.78 6.89
C VAL A 180 9.42 6.66 8.31
N GLU A 181 8.51 6.43 9.25
CA GLU A 181 8.83 6.21 10.66
C GLU A 181 8.19 4.90 11.13
N LEU A 182 9.02 4.01 11.68
CA LEU A 182 8.63 2.66 12.09
C LEU A 182 9.16 2.37 13.50
N GLY A 183 8.27 1.90 14.37
CA GLY A 183 8.64 1.27 15.64
C GLY A 183 8.46 -0.23 15.56
N VAL A 184 9.44 -1.01 16.01
CA VAL A 184 9.42 -2.48 16.00
C VAL A 184 9.72 -3.03 17.38
N GLN A 185 9.03 -4.10 17.76
CA GLN A 185 9.21 -4.82 19.01
C GLN A 185 9.36 -6.31 18.71
N PHE A 186 10.34 -6.96 19.32
CA PHE A 186 10.57 -8.40 19.24
C PHE A 186 10.48 -9.02 20.64
N ARG A 187 9.66 -10.06 20.80
CA ARG A 187 9.32 -10.65 22.10
C ARG A 187 9.37 -12.17 22.09
N HIS A 188 9.57 -12.75 23.27
CA HIS A 188 9.42 -14.18 23.52
C HIS A 188 7.96 -14.61 23.65
N CYS A 189 7.64 -15.80 23.14
CA CYS A 189 6.31 -16.43 23.18
C CYS A 189 6.00 -17.23 24.47
N ASP A 190 6.90 -17.29 25.43
CA ASP A 190 6.65 -17.95 26.72
C ASP A 190 6.44 -16.92 27.84
N THR A 191 7.22 -15.84 27.80
CA THR A 191 7.31 -14.84 28.86
C THR A 191 6.75 -13.48 28.47
N GLY A 192 6.50 -13.23 27.17
CA GLY A 192 6.08 -11.92 26.66
C GLY A 192 7.15 -10.82 26.76
N ARG A 193 8.33 -11.16 27.29
CA ARG A 193 9.44 -10.23 27.52
C ARG A 193 10.05 -9.75 26.21
N TYR A 194 10.51 -8.51 26.24
CA TYR A 194 11.21 -7.90 25.10
C TYR A 194 12.60 -8.50 24.93
N ILE A 195 12.87 -8.96 23.72
CA ILE A 195 14.21 -9.31 23.23
C ILE A 195 14.89 -8.05 22.72
N TRP A 196 14.14 -7.25 21.96
CA TRP A 196 14.63 -6.03 21.32
C TRP A 196 13.47 -5.09 21.00
N ARG A 197 13.74 -3.78 21.01
CA ARG A 197 12.79 -2.74 20.61
C ARG A 197 13.54 -1.52 20.10
N GLU A 198 13.10 -0.98 18.97
CA GLU A 198 13.65 0.26 18.42
C GLU A 198 12.56 1.03 17.67
N ARG A 199 12.71 2.35 17.62
CA ARG A 199 11.91 3.25 16.80
C ARG A 199 12.87 4.15 16.03
N MET A 200 12.67 4.23 14.72
CA MET A 200 13.57 4.94 13.83
C MET A 200 12.78 5.51 12.65
N ASP A 201 13.27 6.63 12.12
CA ASP A 201 12.79 7.25 10.91
C ASP A 201 13.88 7.26 9.84
N SER A 202 13.44 7.35 8.59
CA SER A 202 14.31 7.60 7.45
C SER A 202 13.66 8.60 6.52
N THR A 203 14.48 9.41 5.86
CA THR A 203 14.02 10.46 4.96
C THR A 203 14.74 10.39 3.62
N LYS A 204 14.04 10.84 2.56
CA LYS A 204 14.60 11.04 1.22
C LYS A 204 14.11 12.36 0.65
N ARG A 205 15.04 13.14 0.10
CA ARG A 205 14.76 14.42 -0.56
C ARG A 205 14.64 14.24 -2.07
N GLU A 206 13.86 15.12 -2.71
CA GLU A 206 13.77 15.14 -4.18
C GLU A 206 15.17 15.40 -4.79
N GLY A 207 15.61 14.47 -5.65
CA GLY A 207 16.93 14.52 -6.29
C GLY A 207 18.03 13.70 -5.59
N ASP A 208 17.77 13.12 -4.42
CA ASP A 208 18.70 12.15 -3.82
C ASP A 208 18.89 10.94 -4.74
N LEU A 209 20.13 10.49 -4.88
CA LEU A 209 20.44 9.24 -5.57
C LEU A 209 19.74 8.08 -4.85
N PRO A 210 19.33 7.03 -5.59
CA PRO A 210 18.71 5.86 -4.98
C PRO A 210 19.60 5.27 -3.88
N LEU A 211 19.07 5.13 -2.67
CA LEU A 211 19.85 4.96 -1.43
C LEU A 211 20.25 3.51 -1.10
N SER A 212 20.09 2.54 -2.02
CA SER A 212 20.39 1.13 -1.77
C SER A 212 20.75 0.34 -3.05
N PRO A 213 21.41 -0.83 -2.93
CA PRO A 213 21.59 -1.79 -4.03
C PRO A 213 20.26 -2.25 -4.65
N THR A 214 19.19 -2.34 -3.83
CA THR A 214 17.82 -2.64 -4.29
C THR A 214 17.25 -1.57 -5.23
N ALA A 215 17.67 -0.31 -5.06
CA ALA A 215 17.24 0.80 -5.88
C ALA A 215 18.03 0.91 -7.21
N LEU A 216 19.19 0.25 -7.33
CA LEU A 216 19.89 0.03 -8.61
C LEU A 216 19.19 -1.04 -9.46
N ALA A 217 18.61 -2.06 -8.82
CA ALA A 217 17.72 -3.03 -9.45
C ALA A 217 16.38 -2.38 -9.86
N ALA A 218 15.84 -1.50 -9.01
CA ALA A 218 14.73 -0.63 -9.39
C ALA A 218 15.12 0.28 -10.56
N ALA A 219 16.35 0.83 -10.63
CA ALA A 219 16.81 1.63 -11.77
C ALA A 219 16.83 0.85 -13.11
N ILE A 220 17.10 -0.46 -13.07
CA ILE A 220 17.02 -1.36 -14.24
C ILE A 220 15.55 -1.58 -14.65
N VAL A 221 14.61 -1.57 -13.70
CA VAL A 221 13.16 -1.80 -13.93
C VAL A 221 12.34 -0.51 -14.14
N THR A 222 12.76 0.64 -13.62
CA THR A 222 12.09 1.95 -13.74
C THR A 222 12.16 2.49 -15.16
N THR A 223 13.07 1.98 -15.99
CA THR A 223 13.06 2.24 -17.44
C THR A 223 11.88 1.54 -18.13
N TYR A 224 11.25 0.56 -17.48
CA TYR A 224 10.14 -0.25 -18.03
C TYR A 224 8.79 0.01 -17.33
N MET A 225 8.76 0.50 -16.10
CA MET A 225 7.53 0.82 -15.35
C MET A 225 7.24 2.34 -15.35
N ARG A 226 6.03 2.74 -15.75
CA ARG A 226 5.63 4.17 -15.84
C ARG A 226 5.59 4.83 -14.46
N HIS A 227 6.26 5.99 -14.35
CA HIS A 227 5.99 7.14 -13.46
C HIS A 227 5.07 6.90 -12.23
N GLN A 228 5.47 6.00 -11.32
CA GLN A 228 5.00 6.05 -9.94
C GLN A 228 6.18 6.48 -9.07
N ASP A 229 5.92 7.44 -8.17
CA ASP A 229 6.88 7.85 -7.16
C ASP A 229 7.04 6.65 -6.20
N ILE A 230 8.13 5.90 -6.32
CA ILE A 230 8.44 4.76 -5.44
C ILE A 230 9.22 5.20 -4.21
N SER A 231 9.28 6.51 -3.94
CA SER A 231 10.12 7.06 -2.88
C SER A 231 9.72 6.54 -1.51
N GLU A 232 8.42 6.33 -1.22
CA GLU A 232 8.00 5.75 0.07
C GLU A 232 8.50 4.31 0.23
N LEU A 233 8.43 3.50 -0.84
CA LEU A 233 8.93 2.13 -0.85
C LEU A 233 10.44 2.08 -0.61
N GLU A 234 11.20 2.97 -1.26
CA GLU A 234 12.65 3.05 -1.08
C GLU A 234 13.04 3.46 0.33
N VAL A 235 12.37 4.47 0.89
CA VAL A 235 12.63 4.94 2.26
C VAL A 235 12.25 3.85 3.28
N ALA A 236 11.12 3.18 3.09
CA ALA A 236 10.70 2.07 3.95
C ALA A 236 11.65 0.87 3.85
N ALA A 237 12.18 0.57 2.66
CA ALA A 237 13.15 -0.48 2.45
C ALA A 237 14.48 -0.20 3.16
N LYS A 238 15.01 1.02 3.01
CA LYS A 238 16.19 1.48 3.74
C LYS A 238 15.99 1.37 5.25
N LEU A 239 14.87 1.91 5.76
CA LEU A 239 14.55 1.88 7.18
C LEU A 239 14.45 0.44 7.72
N SER A 240 13.80 -0.45 6.96
CA SER A 240 13.65 -1.86 7.34
C SER A 240 14.97 -2.61 7.36
N MET A 241 15.84 -2.37 6.37
CA MET A 241 17.19 -2.92 6.32
C MET A 241 18.03 -2.46 7.53
N GLU A 242 18.00 -1.16 7.83
CA GLU A 242 18.72 -0.60 8.99
C GLU A 242 18.20 -1.18 10.32
N LEU A 243 16.88 -1.28 10.51
CA LEU A 243 16.28 -1.89 11.71
C LEU A 243 16.65 -3.37 11.85
N THR A 244 16.47 -4.17 10.80
CA THR A 244 16.76 -5.61 10.84
C THR A 244 18.23 -5.92 11.08
N SER A 245 19.15 -5.06 10.61
CA SER A 245 20.58 -5.19 10.89
C SER A 245 20.94 -5.06 12.39
N ARG A 246 20.06 -4.44 13.20
CA ARG A 246 20.23 -4.23 14.65
C ARG A 246 19.50 -5.27 15.49
N ILE A 247 18.66 -6.11 14.88
CA ILE A 247 17.97 -7.20 15.58
C ILE A 247 19.01 -8.25 15.99
N PRO A 248 19.00 -8.69 17.26
CA PRO A 248 19.84 -9.81 17.69
C PRO A 248 19.62 -11.01 16.76
N ASN A 249 20.68 -11.55 16.19
CA ASN A 249 20.60 -12.66 15.25
C ASN A 249 21.31 -13.88 15.88
N PRO A 250 20.64 -15.03 16.06
CA PRO A 250 21.26 -16.21 16.64
C PRO A 250 22.46 -16.63 15.79
N GLN A 251 23.53 -17.04 16.46
CA GLN A 251 24.63 -17.73 15.79
C GLN A 251 24.08 -19.06 15.25
N SER A 252 23.99 -19.17 13.94
CA SER A 252 23.65 -20.44 13.31
C SER A 252 24.84 -21.39 13.42
N ALA A 253 24.58 -22.66 13.75
CA ALA A 253 25.57 -23.73 13.61
C ALA A 253 25.82 -24.11 12.12
N ILE A 254 25.11 -23.46 11.20
CA ILE A 254 25.05 -23.69 9.75
C ILE A 254 25.33 -22.35 9.03
N THR A 255 25.68 -22.41 7.75
CA THR A 255 25.84 -21.26 6.84
C THR A 255 24.65 -20.29 6.90
N SER A 256 24.94 -18.98 6.86
CA SER A 256 23.90 -17.94 6.89
C SER A 256 23.01 -18.01 5.66
N ALA A 257 21.72 -17.74 5.87
CA ALA A 257 20.73 -17.77 4.80
C ALA A 257 21.15 -16.86 3.62
N PRO A 258 20.99 -17.31 2.37
CA PRO A 258 21.45 -16.55 1.21
C PRO A 258 20.57 -15.30 1.02
N GLU A 259 21.20 -14.13 0.99
CA GLU A 259 20.48 -12.87 0.84
C GLU A 259 19.77 -12.77 -0.52
N ILE A 260 18.50 -12.40 -0.49
CA ILE A 260 17.74 -11.92 -1.65
C ILE A 260 17.71 -10.39 -1.56
N THR A 261 18.16 -9.74 -2.62
CA THR A 261 18.20 -8.27 -2.71
C THR A 261 16.94 -7.73 -3.39
N SER A 262 16.36 -8.46 -4.34
CA SER A 262 15.14 -8.03 -5.04
C SER A 262 14.40 -9.20 -5.68
N PHE A 263 13.09 -9.08 -5.79
CA PHE A 263 12.24 -9.98 -6.55
C PHE A 263 11.12 -9.17 -7.21
N LEU A 264 11.04 -9.23 -8.54
CA LEU A 264 10.19 -8.36 -9.36
C LEU A 264 9.50 -9.16 -10.45
N HIS A 265 8.37 -8.66 -10.94
CA HIS A 265 7.59 -9.31 -11.99
C HIS A 265 6.98 -8.35 -13.01
N ASN A 266 6.58 -8.86 -14.17
CA ASN A 266 5.89 -8.09 -15.22
C ASN A 266 4.35 -8.11 -15.15
N GLY A 267 3.76 -8.71 -14.11
CA GLY A 267 2.30 -8.90 -13.99
C GLY A 267 1.50 -7.71 -13.45
N SER A 268 2.16 -6.67 -12.91
CA SER A 268 1.50 -5.51 -12.28
C SER A 268 0.58 -4.77 -13.26
N GLY A 269 -0.59 -4.34 -12.78
CA GLY A 269 -1.56 -3.58 -13.59
C GLY A 269 -2.20 -4.35 -14.75
N ARG A 270 -2.12 -5.69 -14.77
CA ARG A 270 -2.64 -6.54 -15.84
C ARG A 270 -3.50 -7.69 -15.32
N LEU A 271 -4.43 -8.11 -16.16
CA LEU A 271 -5.07 -9.42 -16.06
C LEU A 271 -4.32 -10.39 -16.97
N LEU A 272 -3.65 -11.39 -16.41
CA LEU A 272 -2.97 -12.44 -17.18
C LEU A 272 -3.94 -13.58 -17.48
N VAL A 273 -4.44 -13.63 -18.71
CA VAL A 273 -5.35 -14.69 -19.16
C VAL A 273 -4.57 -15.93 -19.61
N PRO A 274 -5.21 -17.12 -19.75
CA PRO A 274 -4.52 -18.32 -20.20
C PRO A 274 -3.68 -18.12 -21.47
N GLY A 275 -2.46 -18.63 -21.45
CA GLY A 275 -1.44 -18.45 -22.48
C GLY A 275 -0.59 -17.19 -22.34
N ASN A 276 -0.95 -16.23 -21.47
CA ASN A 276 -0.07 -15.11 -21.15
C ASN A 276 1.15 -15.58 -20.35
N GLN A 277 2.26 -14.87 -20.52
CA GLN A 277 3.53 -15.16 -19.86
C GLN A 277 3.74 -14.21 -18.68
N LEU A 278 3.91 -14.78 -17.50
CA LEU A 278 4.41 -14.11 -16.29
C LEU A 278 5.91 -14.36 -16.21
N LYS A 279 6.69 -13.29 -16.13
CA LYS A 279 8.15 -13.33 -15.97
C LYS A 279 8.52 -12.70 -14.65
N VAL A 280 9.42 -13.36 -13.93
CA VAL A 280 9.99 -12.89 -12.68
C VAL A 280 11.50 -12.80 -12.77
N VAL A 281 12.06 -11.86 -12.03
CA VAL A 281 13.51 -11.67 -11.87
C VAL A 281 13.80 -11.60 -10.39
N MET A 282 14.77 -12.38 -9.93
CA MET A 282 15.29 -12.34 -8.57
C MET A 282 16.78 -12.01 -8.60
N LEU A 283 17.19 -11.09 -7.73
CA LEU A 283 18.58 -10.77 -7.46
C LEU A 283 18.94 -11.28 -6.07
N GLY A 284 20.06 -11.97 -5.95
CA GLY A 284 20.56 -12.46 -4.66
C GLY A 284 21.97 -13.00 -4.77
N ARG A 285 22.40 -13.78 -3.78
CA ARG A 285 23.71 -14.46 -3.80
C ARG A 285 23.81 -15.40 -5.01
N ALA A 286 24.97 -15.40 -5.69
CA ALA A 286 25.26 -16.27 -6.83
C ALA A 286 25.43 -17.74 -6.45
N ASP A 287 25.32 -18.62 -7.44
CA ASP A 287 25.52 -20.08 -7.33
C ASP A 287 24.57 -20.76 -6.32
N MET A 288 23.36 -20.25 -6.19
CA MET A 288 22.30 -20.78 -5.31
C MET A 288 21.18 -21.45 -6.13
N SER A 289 20.34 -22.24 -5.48
CA SER A 289 19.10 -22.75 -6.07
C SER A 289 17.96 -21.76 -5.85
N ALA A 290 17.38 -21.24 -6.94
CA ALA A 290 16.28 -20.28 -6.87
C ALA A 290 14.95 -20.90 -7.32
N HIS A 291 13.89 -20.60 -6.58
CA HIS A 291 12.52 -21.01 -6.90
C HIS A 291 11.54 -19.85 -6.67
N TRP A 292 10.34 -19.95 -7.21
CA TRP A 292 9.27 -19.00 -6.93
C TRP A 292 7.89 -19.64 -7.01
N SER A 293 6.92 -19.02 -6.35
CA SER A 293 5.55 -19.51 -6.24
C SER A 293 4.54 -18.46 -6.65
N ILE A 294 3.41 -18.94 -7.19
CA ILE A 294 2.16 -18.21 -7.30
C ILE A 294 1.21 -18.86 -6.29
N PRO A 295 1.04 -18.27 -5.09
CA PRO A 295 0.27 -18.89 -4.02
C PRO A 295 -1.12 -19.34 -4.47
N GLY A 296 -1.46 -20.59 -4.17
CA GLY A 296 -2.75 -21.20 -4.54
C GLY A 296 -2.85 -21.67 -6.00
N VAL A 297 -1.81 -21.49 -6.82
CA VAL A 297 -1.78 -21.95 -8.22
C VAL A 297 -0.66 -22.96 -8.42
N VAL A 298 0.58 -22.56 -8.14
CA VAL A 298 1.77 -23.37 -8.39
C VAL A 298 2.88 -22.98 -7.42
N GLU A 299 3.53 -23.98 -6.85
CA GLU A 299 4.55 -23.81 -5.82
C GLU A 299 5.94 -24.19 -6.33
N ARG A 300 6.96 -23.45 -5.90
CA ARG A 300 8.39 -23.73 -6.11
C ARG A 300 8.78 -24.03 -7.57
N ILE A 301 8.30 -23.20 -8.50
CA ILE A 301 8.76 -23.18 -9.89
C ILE A 301 10.27 -22.88 -9.88
N PRO A 302 11.12 -23.69 -10.52
CA PRO A 302 12.56 -23.42 -10.58
C PRO A 302 12.85 -22.17 -11.42
N MET A 303 13.90 -21.45 -11.03
CA MET A 303 14.46 -20.32 -11.78
C MET A 303 15.82 -20.71 -12.37
N THR A 304 16.24 -20.02 -13.43
CA THR A 304 17.56 -20.20 -14.05
C THR A 304 18.45 -19.01 -13.73
N GLU A 305 19.64 -19.27 -13.18
CA GLU A 305 20.68 -18.26 -13.04
C GLU A 305 21.29 -17.95 -14.42
N GLN A 306 21.05 -16.75 -14.94
CA GLN A 306 21.57 -16.33 -16.26
C GLN A 306 22.89 -15.58 -16.14
N GLU A 307 23.09 -14.88 -15.03
CA GLU A 307 24.35 -14.29 -14.61
C GLU A 307 24.54 -14.57 -13.12
N PRO A 308 25.76 -14.57 -12.58
CA PRO A 308 25.99 -14.75 -11.16
C PRO A 308 25.10 -13.82 -10.30
N GLY A 309 24.18 -14.40 -9.53
CA GLY A 309 23.23 -13.72 -8.67
C GLY A 309 21.97 -13.18 -9.36
N VAL A 310 21.79 -13.42 -10.66
CA VAL A 310 20.63 -12.99 -11.46
C VAL A 310 19.83 -14.21 -11.90
N TYR A 311 18.69 -14.43 -11.24
CA TYR A 311 17.81 -15.56 -11.50
C TYR A 311 16.57 -15.10 -12.25
N ILE A 312 16.20 -15.84 -13.29
CA ILE A 312 15.03 -15.56 -14.12
C ILE A 312 14.10 -16.76 -14.12
N GLY A 313 12.81 -16.49 -13.89
CA GLY A 313 11.73 -17.46 -13.93
C GLY A 313 10.64 -17.03 -14.89
N GLU A 314 10.01 -18.00 -15.55
CA GLU A 314 8.93 -17.75 -16.49
C GLU A 314 7.82 -18.78 -16.28
N TYR A 315 6.57 -18.32 -16.38
CA TYR A 315 5.38 -19.14 -16.23
C TYR A 315 4.34 -18.76 -17.29
N HIS A 316 3.75 -19.77 -17.93
CA HIS A 316 2.64 -19.57 -18.85
C HIS A 316 1.35 -19.94 -18.14
N VAL A 317 0.42 -18.98 -18.05
CA VAL A 317 -0.86 -19.17 -17.36
C VAL A 317 -1.64 -20.31 -18.02
N ALA A 318 -1.95 -21.36 -17.27
CA ALA A 318 -2.76 -22.46 -17.74
C ALA A 318 -4.26 -22.13 -17.68
N ALA A 319 -5.07 -22.90 -18.41
CA ALA A 319 -6.52 -22.65 -18.52
C ALA A 319 -7.29 -22.75 -17.19
N GLY A 320 -6.79 -23.57 -16.25
CA GLY A 320 -7.40 -23.76 -14.92
C GLY A 320 -6.82 -22.84 -13.84
N ASP A 321 -5.79 -22.05 -14.16
CA ASP A 321 -5.14 -21.22 -13.16
C ASP A 321 -6.04 -20.08 -12.74
N ARG A 322 -5.97 -19.75 -11.45
CA ARG A 322 -6.69 -18.60 -10.90
C ARG A 322 -5.98 -18.07 -9.66
N ALA A 323 -5.59 -16.81 -9.74
CA ALA A 323 -5.08 -16.06 -8.60
C ALA A 323 -5.60 -14.62 -8.69
N LEU A 324 -6.29 -14.13 -7.66
CA LEU A 324 -6.82 -12.78 -7.61
C LEU A 324 -5.97 -11.96 -6.64
N ASP A 325 -5.29 -10.92 -7.12
CA ASP A 325 -4.40 -10.10 -6.31
C ASP A 325 -3.35 -10.93 -5.52
N ALA A 326 -2.75 -11.94 -6.15
CA ALA A 326 -1.73 -12.79 -5.54
C ALA A 326 -0.38 -12.07 -5.44
N GLN A 327 0.22 -12.12 -4.26
CA GLN A 327 1.60 -11.71 -4.01
C GLN A 327 2.53 -12.89 -4.34
N LEU A 328 3.49 -12.68 -5.24
CA LEU A 328 4.43 -13.74 -5.60
C LEU A 328 5.47 -13.92 -4.48
N VAL A 329 5.97 -15.16 -4.33
CA VAL A 329 6.99 -15.48 -3.33
C VAL A 329 8.21 -16.08 -4.02
N GLY A 330 9.37 -15.49 -3.79
CA GLY A 330 10.67 -15.99 -4.21
C GLY A 330 11.38 -16.74 -3.09
N TYR A 331 12.16 -17.75 -3.46
CA TYR A 331 12.97 -18.57 -2.57
C TYR A 331 14.38 -18.66 -3.13
N LEU A 332 15.39 -18.43 -2.30
CA LEU A 332 16.79 -18.63 -2.62
C LEU A 332 17.38 -19.59 -1.60
N GLU A 333 17.99 -20.67 -2.05
CA GLU A 333 18.39 -21.79 -1.21
C GLU A 333 19.83 -22.20 -1.50
N SER A 334 20.63 -22.34 -0.45
CA SER A 334 22.00 -22.82 -0.54
C SER A 334 22.06 -24.35 -0.64
N ALA A 335 23.21 -24.89 -1.03
CA ALA A 335 23.39 -26.34 -1.25
C ALA A 335 23.13 -27.21 0.00
N ASP A 336 23.24 -26.64 1.20
CA ASP A 336 22.96 -27.25 2.50
C ASP A 336 21.48 -27.11 2.93
N GLY A 337 20.62 -26.54 2.08
CA GLY A 337 19.18 -26.45 2.29
C GLY A 337 18.72 -25.27 3.15
N VAL A 338 19.59 -24.29 3.42
CA VAL A 338 19.20 -23.04 4.09
C VAL A 338 18.59 -22.10 3.06
N ALA A 339 17.39 -21.61 3.32
CA ALA A 339 16.65 -20.78 2.38
C ALA A 339 16.26 -19.42 2.98
N SER A 340 16.28 -18.39 2.14
CA SER A 340 15.59 -17.12 2.38
C SER A 340 14.37 -16.99 1.49
N ARG A 341 13.40 -16.20 1.93
CA ARG A 341 12.14 -15.94 1.23
C ARG A 341 12.01 -14.45 0.94
N TRP A 342 11.34 -14.12 -0.16
CA TRP A 342 11.03 -12.75 -0.52
C TRP A 342 9.61 -12.65 -1.07
N ILE A 343 8.78 -11.83 -0.46
CA ILE A 343 7.43 -11.51 -0.93
C ILE A 343 7.52 -10.28 -1.82
N ASP A 344 6.89 -10.32 -3.00
CA ASP A 344 6.82 -9.13 -3.85
C ASP A 344 6.29 -7.90 -3.07
N ILE A 345 6.95 -6.77 -3.29
CA ILE A 345 6.64 -5.48 -2.66
C ILE A 345 5.94 -4.52 -3.62
N LEU A 346 5.82 -4.91 -4.89
CA LEU A 346 5.07 -4.19 -5.92
C LEU A 346 3.56 -4.53 -5.87
N GLU A 347 2.86 -4.22 -6.95
CA GLU A 347 1.43 -4.53 -7.09
C GLU A 347 1.20 -6.01 -7.37
N PRO A 348 0.18 -6.62 -6.74
CA PRO A 348 -0.09 -8.04 -6.88
C PRO A 348 -0.48 -8.45 -8.30
N VAL A 349 -0.30 -9.74 -8.60
CA VAL A 349 -0.67 -10.35 -9.88
C VAL A 349 -2.12 -10.82 -9.84
N THR A 350 -2.87 -10.54 -10.91
CA THR A 350 -4.14 -11.22 -11.17
C THR A 350 -4.03 -12.08 -12.42
N LEU A 351 -4.39 -13.35 -12.31
CA LEU A 351 -4.40 -14.28 -13.43
C LEU A 351 -5.63 -15.20 -13.42
N GLY A 352 -6.00 -15.64 -14.61
CA GLY A 352 -7.05 -16.63 -14.83
C GLY A 352 -7.98 -16.27 -15.99
N ALA A 353 -8.81 -17.24 -16.37
CA ALA A 353 -9.83 -17.05 -17.39
C ALA A 353 -10.84 -15.99 -16.94
N ALA A 354 -11.15 -15.04 -17.83
CA ALA A 354 -12.02 -13.92 -17.50
C ALA A 354 -13.48 -14.20 -17.87
N THR A 355 -14.40 -13.95 -16.95
CA THR A 355 -15.84 -14.12 -17.18
C THR A 355 -16.40 -12.93 -17.96
N PRO A 356 -16.98 -13.13 -19.16
CA PRO A 356 -17.52 -12.02 -19.94
C PRO A 356 -18.81 -11.46 -19.33
N ILE A 357 -18.96 -10.14 -19.36
CA ILE A 357 -20.21 -9.47 -18.96
C ILE A 357 -21.05 -9.21 -20.22
N PRO A 358 -22.38 -9.52 -20.22
CA PRO A 358 -23.26 -9.19 -21.34
C PRO A 358 -23.27 -7.69 -21.63
N ALA A 359 -23.16 -7.32 -22.91
CA ALA A 359 -23.15 -5.91 -23.35
C ALA A 359 -24.38 -5.11 -22.90
N VAL A 360 -25.53 -5.78 -22.74
CA VAL A 360 -26.76 -5.12 -22.29
C VAL A 360 -27.48 -6.02 -21.29
N ILE A 361 -27.65 -5.52 -20.07
CA ILE A 361 -28.31 -6.19 -18.95
C ILE A 361 -29.78 -5.74 -18.91
N ARG A 362 -30.67 -6.63 -19.35
CA ARG A 362 -32.13 -6.37 -19.49
C ARG A 362 -32.97 -6.81 -18.30
N SER A 363 -32.42 -7.71 -17.49
CA SER A 363 -33.01 -8.22 -16.26
C SER A 363 -31.94 -8.23 -15.18
N ASP A 364 -32.35 -8.41 -13.93
CA ASP A 364 -31.42 -8.46 -12.81
C ASP A 364 -30.29 -9.47 -13.06
N LEU A 365 -29.06 -9.05 -12.80
CA LEU A 365 -27.84 -9.83 -12.95
C LEU A 365 -26.99 -9.67 -11.70
N THR A 366 -26.55 -10.79 -11.13
CA THR A 366 -25.60 -10.81 -10.02
C THR A 366 -24.24 -11.27 -10.51
N LEU A 367 -23.21 -10.47 -10.24
CA LEU A 367 -21.81 -10.84 -10.40
C LEU A 367 -21.30 -11.34 -9.05
N THR A 368 -20.97 -12.63 -8.98
CA THR A 368 -20.41 -13.27 -7.79
C THR A 368 -18.89 -13.12 -7.73
N ALA A 369 -18.32 -13.12 -6.53
CA ALA A 369 -16.87 -13.15 -6.35
C ALA A 369 -16.25 -14.45 -6.90
N GLU A 370 -16.97 -15.56 -6.78
CA GLU A 370 -16.56 -16.86 -7.31
C GLU A 370 -16.39 -16.85 -8.83
N ALA A 371 -17.14 -16.07 -9.60
CA ALA A 371 -16.94 -15.97 -11.05
C ALA A 371 -15.97 -14.84 -11.48
N SER A 372 -15.31 -14.16 -10.54
CA SER A 372 -14.24 -13.19 -10.85
C SER A 372 -12.97 -13.89 -11.40
N PRO A 373 -12.12 -13.24 -12.21
CA PRO A 373 -12.25 -11.86 -12.66
C PRO A 373 -13.25 -11.76 -13.82
N TYR A 374 -14.08 -10.72 -13.80
CA TYR A 374 -14.93 -10.38 -14.94
C TYR A 374 -14.19 -9.48 -15.93
N ARG A 375 -14.59 -9.54 -17.20
CA ARG A 375 -14.04 -8.71 -18.26
C ARG A 375 -15.09 -7.84 -18.93
N LEU A 376 -14.81 -6.54 -18.94
CA LEU A 376 -15.55 -5.51 -19.64
C LEU A 376 -14.84 -5.19 -20.96
N SER A 377 -15.15 -5.97 -22.01
CA SER A 377 -14.52 -5.84 -23.34
C SER A 377 -15.22 -4.84 -24.26
N GLN A 378 -16.44 -4.46 -23.92
CA GLN A 378 -17.26 -3.50 -24.63
C GLN A 378 -18.13 -2.72 -23.64
N ILE A 379 -18.76 -1.64 -24.10
CA ILE A 379 -19.66 -0.86 -23.24
C ILE A 379 -20.77 -1.78 -22.73
N VAL A 380 -20.94 -1.83 -21.41
CA VAL A 380 -22.04 -2.55 -20.77
C VAL A 380 -23.10 -1.55 -20.35
N VAL A 381 -24.35 -1.83 -20.69
CA VAL A 381 -25.50 -1.00 -20.34
C VAL A 381 -26.45 -1.77 -19.45
N VAL A 382 -26.65 -1.29 -18.22
CA VAL A 382 -27.76 -1.72 -17.35
C VAL A 382 -28.99 -0.92 -17.72
N THR A 383 -30.01 -1.59 -18.25
CA THR A 383 -31.25 -0.92 -18.69
C THR A 383 -32.11 -0.47 -17.53
N LYS A 384 -33.06 0.46 -17.76
CA LYS A 384 -33.85 1.15 -16.71
C LYS A 384 -34.56 0.22 -15.71
N ASN A 385 -34.94 -0.98 -16.13
CA ASN A 385 -35.69 -1.93 -15.31
C ASN A 385 -34.85 -3.10 -14.80
N ALA A 386 -33.53 -3.02 -14.94
CA ALA A 386 -32.60 -4.04 -14.51
C ALA A 386 -31.73 -3.55 -13.35
N THR A 387 -31.37 -4.48 -12.48
CA THR A 387 -30.42 -4.27 -11.39
C THR A 387 -29.15 -5.08 -11.64
N LEU A 388 -28.00 -4.41 -11.59
CA LEU A 388 -26.70 -5.07 -11.54
C LEU A 388 -26.24 -5.17 -10.07
N ASN A 389 -26.22 -6.38 -9.52
CA ASN A 389 -25.71 -6.67 -8.17
C ASN A 389 -24.26 -7.17 -8.25
N LEU A 390 -23.40 -6.67 -7.37
CA LEU A 390 -22.02 -7.12 -7.22
C LEU A 390 -21.81 -7.60 -5.79
N GLU A 391 -21.37 -8.85 -5.64
CA GLU A 391 -21.03 -9.40 -4.33
C GLU A 391 -19.69 -8.87 -3.81
N PRO A 392 -19.47 -8.80 -2.48
CA PRO A 392 -18.17 -8.47 -1.91
C PRO A 392 -17.03 -9.31 -2.51
N GLY A 393 -15.93 -8.66 -2.90
CA GLY A 393 -14.78 -9.31 -3.53
C GLY A 393 -14.87 -9.46 -5.05
N THR A 394 -15.96 -9.00 -5.68
CA THR A 394 -16.07 -8.99 -7.16
C THR A 394 -14.96 -8.13 -7.78
N LEU A 395 -14.21 -8.73 -8.72
CA LEU A 395 -13.13 -8.06 -9.46
C LEU A 395 -13.48 -7.95 -10.95
N ILE A 396 -13.48 -6.72 -11.47
CA ILE A 396 -13.81 -6.41 -12.87
C ILE A 396 -12.62 -5.70 -13.53
N TRP A 397 -12.20 -6.23 -14.67
CA TRP A 397 -11.17 -5.63 -15.53
C TRP A 397 -11.79 -5.11 -16.82
N SER A 398 -11.42 -3.90 -17.23
CA SER A 398 -11.90 -3.30 -18.48
C SER A 398 -10.80 -3.15 -19.51
N ASP A 399 -11.09 -3.49 -20.77
CA ASP A 399 -10.18 -3.29 -21.91
C ASP A 399 -10.23 -1.86 -22.47
N GLY A 400 -10.77 -0.91 -21.71
CA GLY A 400 -11.01 0.48 -22.13
C GLY A 400 -12.48 0.86 -22.17
N ALA A 401 -13.40 -0.10 -22.08
CA ALA A 401 -14.84 0.12 -22.10
C ALA A 401 -15.38 0.73 -20.79
N GLY A 402 -16.63 1.20 -20.79
CA GLY A 402 -17.31 1.76 -19.63
C GLY A 402 -18.57 0.98 -19.24
N LEU A 403 -19.02 1.19 -18.01
CA LEU A 403 -20.29 0.69 -17.50
C LEU A 403 -21.28 1.86 -17.44
N ILE A 404 -22.42 1.73 -18.12
CA ILE A 404 -23.51 2.71 -18.09
C ILE A 404 -24.68 2.10 -17.33
N VAL A 405 -25.10 2.74 -16.25
CA VAL A 405 -26.20 2.32 -15.40
C VAL A 405 -27.37 3.27 -15.60
N ASN A 406 -28.33 2.85 -16.43
CA ASN A 406 -29.62 3.54 -16.57
C ASN A 406 -30.70 2.96 -15.64
N GLY A 407 -30.50 1.74 -15.15
CA GLY A 407 -31.32 1.08 -14.12
C GLY A 407 -30.74 1.25 -12.73
N ARG A 408 -30.50 0.14 -12.03
CA ARG A 408 -29.91 0.14 -10.69
C ARG A 408 -28.56 -0.58 -10.68
N ILE A 409 -27.66 -0.10 -9.84
CA ILE A 409 -26.45 -0.81 -9.43
C ILE A 409 -26.46 -0.95 -7.91
N ASN A 410 -26.13 -2.13 -7.43
CA ASN A 410 -25.92 -2.43 -6.02
C ASN A 410 -24.52 -3.02 -5.86
N ALA A 411 -23.59 -2.22 -5.32
CA ALA A 411 -22.19 -2.60 -5.18
C ALA A 411 -21.73 -2.30 -3.75
N ILE A 412 -21.96 -3.25 -2.84
CA ILE A 412 -21.68 -3.14 -1.41
C ILE A 412 -20.66 -4.23 -1.05
N GLY A 413 -19.39 -3.86 -1.04
CA GLY A 413 -18.30 -4.70 -0.53
C GLY A 413 -18.12 -4.55 0.98
N ASN A 414 -16.98 -5.02 1.48
CA ASN A 414 -16.54 -4.77 2.86
C ASN A 414 -15.02 -4.53 2.91
N ALA A 415 -14.49 -4.20 4.10
CA ALA A 415 -13.07 -3.87 4.28
C ALA A 415 -12.13 -5.01 3.83
N VAL A 416 -12.52 -6.27 4.06
CA VAL A 416 -11.73 -7.46 3.70
C VAL A 416 -11.87 -7.80 2.22
N HIS A 417 -13.09 -7.72 1.69
CA HIS A 417 -13.45 -8.08 0.32
C HIS A 417 -14.11 -6.88 -0.39
N PRO A 418 -13.35 -5.84 -0.73
CA PRO A 418 -13.88 -4.73 -1.50
C PRO A 418 -14.16 -5.15 -2.94
N ILE A 419 -15.10 -4.48 -3.59
CA ILE A 419 -15.37 -4.63 -5.02
C ILE A 419 -14.37 -3.78 -5.78
N ARG A 420 -13.77 -4.30 -6.85
CA ARG A 420 -12.69 -3.61 -7.57
C ARG A 420 -12.98 -3.52 -9.06
N PHE A 421 -12.83 -2.32 -9.61
CA PHE A 421 -12.86 -2.04 -11.04
C PHE A 421 -11.51 -1.48 -11.48
N ARG A 422 -10.88 -2.12 -12.47
CA ARG A 422 -9.55 -1.76 -12.97
C ARG A 422 -9.52 -1.74 -14.49
N SER A 423 -8.53 -1.06 -15.05
CA SER A 423 -8.21 -1.17 -16.47
C SER A 423 -7.20 -2.28 -16.73
N THR A 424 -7.32 -2.99 -17.84
CA THR A 424 -6.21 -3.79 -18.38
C THR A 424 -5.13 -2.88 -18.98
N GLU A 425 -3.95 -3.42 -19.19
CA GLU A 425 -2.72 -2.70 -19.58
C GLU A 425 -2.90 -1.59 -20.64
N GLY A 426 -2.22 -0.46 -20.41
CA GLY A 426 -1.86 0.51 -21.45
C GLY A 426 -2.93 1.52 -21.84
N ARG A 427 -4.19 1.39 -21.38
CA ARG A 427 -5.27 2.34 -21.67
C ARG A 427 -6.14 2.61 -20.44
N ARG A 428 -6.63 3.84 -20.28
CA ARG A 428 -7.68 4.15 -19.30
C ARG A 428 -9.02 3.67 -19.80
N TRP A 429 -9.83 3.10 -18.91
CA TRP A 429 -11.20 2.71 -19.22
C TRP A 429 -12.18 3.86 -19.00
N LYS A 430 -13.41 3.77 -19.52
CA LYS A 430 -14.36 4.89 -19.43
C LYS A 430 -14.97 5.12 -18.06
N GLY A 431 -14.80 4.18 -17.13
CA GLY A 431 -15.35 4.24 -15.78
C GLY A 431 -16.82 3.88 -15.69
N ILE A 432 -17.45 4.30 -14.59
CA ILE A 432 -18.85 4.01 -14.30
C ILE A 432 -19.67 5.28 -14.49
N THR A 433 -20.69 5.22 -15.33
CA THR A 433 -21.68 6.29 -15.52
C THR A 433 -23.02 5.87 -14.94
N ILE A 434 -23.51 6.57 -13.92
CA ILE A 434 -24.85 6.44 -13.35
C ILE A 434 -25.70 7.56 -13.96
N ASN A 435 -26.71 7.19 -14.75
CA ASN A 435 -27.40 8.14 -15.62
C ASN A 435 -28.93 8.00 -15.52
N ALA A 436 -29.60 9.09 -15.16
CA ALA A 436 -31.05 9.21 -15.12
C ALA A 436 -31.75 8.02 -14.41
N THR A 437 -31.19 7.60 -13.27
CA THR A 437 -31.71 6.46 -12.51
C THR A 437 -32.88 6.86 -11.61
N SER A 438 -33.79 5.92 -11.35
CA SER A 438 -34.85 6.12 -10.35
C SER A 438 -34.36 5.70 -8.97
N GLY A 439 -34.49 6.58 -7.98
CA GLY A 439 -34.09 6.30 -6.59
C GLY A 439 -32.62 6.59 -6.29
N GLN A 440 -32.16 6.19 -5.11
CA GLN A 440 -30.78 6.38 -4.66
C GLN A 440 -29.95 5.13 -4.95
N MET A 441 -28.80 5.31 -5.62
CA MET A 441 -27.81 4.26 -5.82
C MET A 441 -26.89 4.19 -4.61
N GLU A 442 -26.43 2.98 -4.28
CA GLU A 442 -25.55 2.75 -3.14
C GLU A 442 -24.30 2.00 -3.57
N LEU A 443 -23.15 2.63 -3.31
CA LEU A 443 -21.82 2.06 -3.49
C LEU A 443 -21.11 2.09 -2.14
N ALA A 444 -20.59 0.94 -1.69
CA ALA A 444 -19.77 0.89 -0.49
C ALA A 444 -18.58 -0.06 -0.65
N TYR A 445 -17.41 0.32 -0.13
CA TYR A 445 -16.16 -0.46 -0.27
C TYR A 445 -15.87 -0.85 -1.73
N VAL A 446 -15.94 0.16 -2.62
CA VAL A 446 -15.64 0.00 -4.05
C VAL A 446 -14.38 0.76 -4.40
N ALA A 447 -13.43 0.08 -5.03
CA ALA A 447 -12.23 0.68 -5.60
C ALA A 447 -12.35 0.82 -7.12
N ILE A 448 -12.10 2.02 -7.63
CA ILE A 448 -12.14 2.37 -9.05
C ILE A 448 -10.80 3.01 -9.42
N SER A 449 -10.02 2.34 -10.26
CA SER A 449 -8.71 2.87 -10.67
C SER A 449 -8.48 2.90 -12.17
N ASN A 450 -7.59 3.81 -12.58
CA ASN A 450 -7.12 3.97 -13.96
C ASN A 450 -8.25 4.20 -14.98
N ALA A 451 -9.32 4.88 -14.59
CA ALA A 451 -10.42 5.30 -15.46
C ALA A 451 -10.23 6.72 -16.01
N ASP A 452 -10.89 7.04 -17.11
CA ASP A 452 -10.98 8.40 -17.66
C ASP A 452 -11.83 9.29 -16.73
N ILE A 453 -12.99 8.80 -16.31
CA ILE A 453 -13.76 9.36 -15.21
C ILE A 453 -14.07 8.19 -14.28
N GLY A 454 -13.58 8.20 -13.03
CA GLY A 454 -13.82 7.09 -12.10
C GLY A 454 -15.31 6.84 -11.91
N LEU A 455 -16.03 7.89 -11.49
CA LEU A 455 -17.47 7.85 -11.31
C LEU A 455 -18.13 9.11 -11.89
N ASN A 456 -19.03 8.91 -12.85
CA ASN A 456 -19.80 9.96 -13.51
C ASN A 456 -21.28 9.84 -13.12
N VAL A 457 -21.82 10.81 -12.37
CA VAL A 457 -23.19 10.80 -11.85
C VAL A 457 -23.98 11.92 -12.52
N VAL A 458 -25.00 11.54 -13.31
CA VAL A 458 -25.79 12.46 -14.13
C VAL A 458 -27.28 12.23 -13.85
N GLU A 459 -28.01 13.31 -13.53
CA GLU A 459 -29.47 13.28 -13.27
C GLU A 459 -29.89 12.17 -12.28
N SER A 460 -29.08 11.94 -11.25
CA SER A 460 -29.20 10.77 -10.38
C SER A 460 -28.96 11.10 -8.90
N ARG A 461 -29.23 10.13 -8.02
CA ARG A 461 -28.89 10.20 -6.59
C ARG A 461 -27.93 9.09 -6.22
N LEU A 462 -26.85 9.43 -5.53
CA LEU A 462 -25.82 8.48 -5.09
C LEU A 462 -25.48 8.66 -3.62
N TYR A 463 -25.42 7.54 -2.89
CA TYR A 463 -24.74 7.41 -1.61
C TYR A 463 -23.49 6.54 -1.79
N GLY A 464 -22.32 7.12 -1.56
CA GLY A 464 -21.02 6.47 -1.63
C GLY A 464 -20.34 6.45 -0.26
N ASN A 465 -19.89 5.29 0.19
CA ASN A 465 -19.23 5.14 1.50
C ASN A 465 -17.98 4.25 1.40
N ASN A 466 -16.83 4.65 1.96
CA ASN A 466 -15.59 3.88 1.83
C ASN A 466 -15.21 3.57 0.38
N LEU A 467 -15.36 4.55 -0.52
CA LEU A 467 -14.92 4.42 -1.91
C LEU A 467 -13.44 4.76 -2.03
N ILE A 468 -12.72 4.11 -2.95
CA ILE A 468 -11.34 4.43 -3.30
C ILE A 468 -11.29 4.73 -4.79
N LEU A 469 -11.11 6.00 -5.16
CA LEU A 469 -11.01 6.45 -6.55
C LEU A 469 -9.60 7.00 -6.80
N GLU A 470 -8.76 6.21 -7.45
CA GLU A 470 -7.33 6.50 -7.58
C GLU A 470 -6.80 6.40 -9.00
N HIS A 471 -5.79 7.22 -9.34
CA HIS A 471 -5.11 7.19 -10.63
C HIS A 471 -6.04 7.37 -11.84
N ASN A 472 -7.19 8.02 -11.62
CA ASN A 472 -8.16 8.33 -12.67
C ASN A 472 -7.75 9.60 -13.41
N ASN A 473 -8.29 9.87 -14.60
CA ASN A 473 -8.10 11.19 -15.21
C ASN A 473 -8.96 12.24 -14.48
N TRP A 474 -10.23 11.92 -14.21
CA TRP A 474 -11.08 12.62 -13.24
C TRP A 474 -11.58 11.64 -12.18
N GLY A 475 -11.62 12.05 -10.91
CA GLY A 475 -12.10 11.19 -9.83
C GLY A 475 -13.61 10.96 -9.89
N VAL A 476 -14.38 11.96 -9.47
CA VAL A 476 -15.85 11.96 -9.49
C VAL A 476 -16.34 13.19 -10.25
N VAL A 477 -17.25 12.98 -11.19
CA VAL A 477 -17.95 14.04 -11.93
C VAL A 477 -19.43 13.96 -11.63
N VAL A 478 -20.04 15.08 -11.28
CA VAL A 478 -21.45 15.16 -10.83
C VAL A 478 -22.18 16.25 -11.60
N GLN A 479 -23.32 15.91 -12.21
CA GLN A 479 -24.13 16.84 -13.01
C GLN A 479 -25.62 16.66 -12.70
N HIS A 480 -26.32 17.75 -12.36
CA HIS A 480 -27.76 17.74 -12.07
C HIS A 480 -28.18 16.65 -11.08
N SER A 481 -27.35 16.39 -10.07
CA SER A 481 -27.46 15.20 -9.22
C SER A 481 -27.36 15.54 -7.74
N LYS A 482 -27.74 14.59 -6.88
CA LYS A 482 -27.50 14.64 -5.43
C LYS A 482 -26.52 13.54 -5.04
N VAL A 483 -25.37 13.91 -4.48
CA VAL A 483 -24.32 12.96 -4.09
C VAL A 483 -23.98 13.13 -2.62
N ASN A 484 -23.97 12.03 -1.88
CA ASN A 484 -23.43 11.96 -0.53
C ASN A 484 -22.22 11.03 -0.56
N LEU A 485 -21.04 11.56 -0.26
CA LEU A 485 -19.79 10.82 -0.22
C LEU A 485 -19.26 10.83 1.20
N LYS A 486 -19.01 9.64 1.76
CA LYS A 486 -18.50 9.48 3.13
C LYS A 486 -17.29 8.58 3.20
N ASN A 487 -16.36 8.89 4.11
CA ASN A 487 -15.23 8.03 4.46
C ASN A 487 -14.46 7.52 3.22
N SER A 488 -14.43 8.32 2.15
CA SER A 488 -13.95 7.90 0.83
C SER A 488 -12.68 8.64 0.46
N GLN A 489 -11.92 8.06 -0.48
CA GLN A 489 -10.67 8.59 -0.97
C GLN A 489 -10.80 8.90 -2.46
N VAL A 490 -10.49 10.14 -2.84
CA VAL A 490 -10.42 10.58 -4.23
C VAL A 490 -9.06 11.19 -4.47
N ARG A 491 -8.14 10.36 -4.94
CA ARG A 491 -6.71 10.69 -4.89
C ARG A 491 -6.00 10.46 -6.20
N HIS A 492 -4.88 11.15 -6.38
CA HIS A 492 -3.94 10.90 -7.47
C HIS A 492 -4.59 10.93 -8.86
N SER A 493 -5.66 11.71 -9.03
CA SER A 493 -6.26 11.91 -10.35
C SER A 493 -5.38 12.82 -11.19
N HIS A 494 -5.27 12.57 -12.49
CA HIS A 494 -4.48 13.40 -13.41
C HIS A 494 -5.06 14.80 -13.66
N ARG A 495 -6.32 15.02 -13.27
CA ARG A 495 -6.95 16.33 -13.28
C ARG A 495 -7.52 16.64 -11.91
N THR A 496 -8.84 16.67 -11.80
CA THR A 496 -9.54 17.08 -10.59
C THR A 496 -10.11 15.87 -9.86
N GLY A 497 -10.04 15.89 -8.53
CA GLY A 497 -10.69 14.89 -7.69
C GLY A 497 -12.21 14.93 -7.84
N LEU A 498 -12.85 16.05 -7.50
CA LEU A 498 -14.29 16.26 -7.62
C LEU A 498 -14.63 17.38 -8.61
N SER A 499 -15.51 17.12 -9.58
CA SER A 499 -16.05 18.16 -10.47
C SER A 499 -17.58 18.12 -10.46
N CYS A 500 -18.20 19.15 -9.90
CA CYS A 500 -19.63 19.17 -9.62
C CYS A 500 -20.29 20.38 -10.28
N ARG A 501 -21.38 20.12 -11.02
CA ARG A 501 -22.16 21.14 -11.71
C ARG A 501 -23.65 21.00 -11.43
N ASN A 502 -24.31 22.10 -11.09
CA ASN A 502 -25.75 22.16 -10.86
C ASN A 502 -26.25 21.05 -9.93
N SER A 503 -25.52 20.77 -8.85
CA SER A 503 -25.71 19.56 -8.02
C SER A 503 -25.73 19.87 -6.53
N GLU A 504 -26.27 18.95 -5.74
CA GLU A 504 -26.26 18.99 -4.27
C GLU A 504 -25.27 17.94 -3.75
N VAL A 505 -24.22 18.38 -3.06
CA VAL A 505 -23.08 17.54 -2.69
C VAL A 505 -22.84 17.58 -1.19
N PHE A 506 -22.83 16.40 -0.56
CA PHE A 506 -22.52 16.22 0.85
C PHE A 506 -21.22 15.42 0.99
N LEU A 507 -20.25 15.96 1.73
CA LEU A 507 -18.93 15.35 1.92
C LEU A 507 -18.64 15.25 3.42
N TYR A 508 -18.36 14.04 3.91
CA TYR A 508 -17.98 13.82 5.31
C TYR A 508 -16.89 12.75 5.45
N GLY A 509 -15.81 13.04 6.19
CA GLY A 509 -14.75 12.04 6.44
C GLY A 509 -13.94 11.65 5.21
N ASN A 510 -13.93 12.44 4.14
CA ASN A 510 -13.26 12.06 2.89
C ASN A 510 -11.84 12.62 2.79
N TYR A 511 -10.97 11.92 2.06
CA TYR A 511 -9.63 12.39 1.69
C TYR A 511 -9.56 12.66 0.19
N ILE A 512 -9.46 13.94 -0.17
CA ILE A 512 -9.41 14.42 -1.56
C ILE A 512 -8.06 15.08 -1.75
N ALA A 513 -7.07 14.27 -2.13
CA ALA A 513 -5.67 14.65 -2.01
C ALA A 513 -4.79 14.14 -3.16
N GLY A 514 -3.70 14.85 -3.44
CA GLY A 514 -2.73 14.43 -4.46
C GLY A 514 -3.23 14.51 -5.90
N ASN A 515 -4.34 15.21 -6.17
CA ASN A 515 -4.88 15.35 -7.52
C ASN A 515 -4.12 16.42 -8.31
N GLN A 516 -3.67 16.10 -9.53
CA GLN A 516 -2.67 16.89 -10.27
C GLN A 516 -3.14 18.31 -10.64
N THR A 517 -4.44 18.54 -10.89
CA THR A 517 -4.96 19.89 -11.15
C THR A 517 -5.63 20.49 -9.92
N GLY A 518 -6.46 19.73 -9.20
CA GLY A 518 -7.09 20.27 -8.00
C GLY A 518 -8.00 19.32 -7.24
N GLY A 519 -8.36 19.68 -6.01
CA GLY A 519 -9.17 18.85 -5.12
C GLY A 519 -10.65 18.80 -5.55
N GLY A 520 -11.38 19.91 -5.38
CA GLY A 520 -12.79 20.02 -5.78
C GLY A 520 -13.15 21.30 -6.54
N MET A 521 -13.90 21.18 -7.63
CA MET A 521 -14.41 22.30 -8.43
C MET A 521 -15.92 22.26 -8.52
N PHE A 522 -16.56 23.41 -8.23
CA PHE A 522 -18.00 23.52 -8.13
C PHE A 522 -18.55 24.69 -8.96
N GLN A 523 -19.68 24.45 -9.61
CA GLN A 523 -20.43 25.45 -10.37
C GLN A 523 -21.94 25.22 -10.20
N GLY A 524 -22.70 26.26 -9.87
CA GLY A 524 -24.14 26.20 -9.61
C GLY A 524 -24.54 25.13 -8.58
N SER A 525 -23.62 24.76 -7.68
CA SER A 525 -23.79 23.59 -6.81
C SER A 525 -23.83 23.98 -5.34
N THR A 526 -24.72 23.35 -4.58
CA THR A 526 -24.72 23.47 -3.12
C THR A 526 -23.81 22.40 -2.53
N VAL A 527 -22.90 22.81 -1.65
CA VAL A 527 -21.89 21.91 -1.06
C VAL A 527 -21.97 22.03 0.46
N SER A 528 -22.10 20.89 1.12
CA SER A 528 -21.94 20.77 2.57
C SER A 528 -20.78 19.81 2.81
N ALA A 529 -19.68 20.32 3.34
CA ALA A 529 -18.47 19.55 3.60
C ALA A 529 -17.95 19.84 5.01
N SER A 530 -17.80 18.80 5.82
CA SER A 530 -17.15 18.88 7.13
C SER A 530 -16.41 17.57 7.46
N GLY A 531 -15.34 17.66 8.25
CA GLY A 531 -14.52 16.52 8.61
C GLY A 531 -13.79 15.88 7.42
N ASN A 532 -13.51 16.63 6.35
CA ASN A 532 -12.78 16.11 5.18
C ASN A 532 -11.34 16.65 5.14
N GLY A 533 -10.45 15.95 4.45
CA GLY A 533 -9.13 16.43 4.07
C GLY A 533 -9.05 16.81 2.59
N PHE A 534 -8.74 18.08 2.29
CA PHE A 534 -8.48 18.59 0.93
C PHE A 534 -7.06 19.15 0.87
N TYR A 535 -6.08 18.34 0.48
CA TYR A 535 -4.68 18.74 0.61
C TYR A 535 -3.77 18.12 -0.45
N ASN A 536 -2.59 18.70 -0.64
CA ASN A 536 -1.59 18.24 -1.62
C ASN A 536 -2.14 18.12 -3.05
N ASN A 537 -3.15 18.92 -3.40
CA ASN A 537 -3.62 18.98 -4.78
C ASN A 537 -2.74 19.95 -5.59
N GLY A 538 -2.89 19.98 -6.91
CA GLY A 538 -2.06 20.79 -7.81
C GLY A 538 -2.32 22.29 -7.68
N ASP A 539 -3.00 22.88 -8.65
CA ASP A 539 -3.17 24.34 -8.75
C ASP A 539 -4.02 24.92 -7.61
N TRP A 540 -4.96 24.14 -7.06
CA TRP A 540 -5.89 24.57 -6.01
C TRP A 540 -6.47 23.38 -5.25
N ASP A 541 -6.81 23.56 -3.98
CA ASP A 541 -7.52 22.56 -3.19
C ASP A 541 -9.03 22.64 -3.45
N ILE A 542 -9.58 23.86 -3.51
CA ILE A 542 -10.98 24.10 -3.88
C ILE A 542 -11.13 25.26 -4.86
N ARG A 543 -12.02 25.08 -5.83
CA ARG A 543 -12.41 26.10 -6.81
C ARG A 543 -13.91 26.29 -6.85
N ASN A 544 -14.36 27.49 -6.51
CA ASN A 544 -15.72 27.95 -6.74
C ASN A 544 -15.79 28.76 -8.04
N LEU A 545 -16.65 28.35 -8.97
CA LEU A 545 -16.90 29.08 -10.21
C LEU A 545 -18.07 30.07 -10.09
N ASP A 546 -18.83 30.03 -9.00
CA ASP A 546 -19.96 30.92 -8.75
C ASP A 546 -19.49 32.23 -8.12
N ARG A 547 -19.59 33.34 -8.88
CA ARG A 547 -19.05 34.64 -8.45
C ARG A 547 -19.83 35.32 -7.32
N ASN A 548 -21.12 35.01 -7.20
CA ASN A 548 -22.05 35.71 -6.30
C ASN A 548 -22.53 34.85 -5.12
N GLN A 549 -22.06 33.62 -5.02
CA GLN A 549 -22.45 32.68 -3.96
C GLN A 549 -21.18 32.05 -3.39
N PRO A 550 -20.72 32.50 -2.22
CA PRO A 550 -19.54 31.92 -1.59
C PRO A 550 -19.80 30.46 -1.20
N LEU A 551 -18.78 29.60 -1.36
CA LEU A 551 -18.80 28.26 -0.77
C LEU A 551 -18.30 28.34 0.67
N LEU A 552 -19.13 27.92 1.61
CA LEU A 552 -18.79 27.84 3.02
C LEU A 552 -18.39 26.40 3.35
N LEU A 553 -17.12 26.18 3.67
CA LEU A 553 -16.53 24.85 3.90
C LEU A 553 -15.81 24.77 5.25
N PRO A 554 -16.46 25.13 6.37
CA PRO A 554 -15.85 25.07 7.69
C PRO A 554 -15.59 23.62 8.14
N GLY A 555 -14.66 23.45 9.07
CA GLY A 555 -14.39 22.20 9.76
C GLY A 555 -13.75 21.15 8.86
N ASN A 556 -12.91 21.57 7.90
CA ASN A 556 -12.13 20.67 7.04
C ASN A 556 -10.62 20.88 7.27
N TRP A 557 -9.84 19.84 7.00
CA TRP A 557 -8.38 19.88 6.99
C TRP A 557 -7.88 20.20 5.59
N TRP A 558 -6.90 21.11 5.50
CA TRP A 558 -6.41 21.62 4.21
C TRP A 558 -4.93 21.33 3.95
N GLY A 559 -4.33 20.45 4.76
CA GLY A 559 -2.88 20.23 4.77
C GLY A 559 -2.15 21.14 5.75
N THR A 560 -2.85 22.08 6.37
CA THR A 560 -2.31 23.12 7.25
C THR A 560 -3.37 23.60 8.24
N PRO A 561 -3.01 23.96 9.49
CA PRO A 561 -3.90 24.62 10.44
C PRO A 561 -4.02 26.14 10.17
N ASP A 562 -3.25 26.70 9.25
CA ASP A 562 -3.31 28.11 8.85
C ASP A 562 -4.23 28.29 7.63
N SER A 563 -5.39 28.92 7.82
CA SER A 563 -6.36 29.17 6.76
C SER A 563 -5.84 30.09 5.65
N GLY A 564 -4.83 30.93 5.94
CA GLY A 564 -4.19 31.82 4.97
C GLY A 564 -3.33 31.08 3.93
N LEU A 565 -2.94 29.84 4.21
CA LEU A 565 -2.16 28.99 3.30
C LEU A 565 -3.04 28.10 2.40
N VAL A 566 -4.35 28.12 2.58
CA VAL A 566 -5.28 27.29 1.81
C VAL A 566 -5.43 27.82 0.39
N ARG A 567 -5.18 26.97 -0.61
CA ARG A 567 -5.23 27.36 -2.03
C ARG A 567 -6.65 27.28 -2.56
N THR A 568 -7.36 28.40 -2.48
CA THR A 568 -8.72 28.54 -3.00
C THR A 568 -8.76 29.40 -4.27
N VAL A 569 -9.75 29.14 -5.13
CA VAL A 569 -10.05 29.97 -6.31
C VAL A 569 -11.53 30.33 -6.29
N GLY A 570 -11.84 31.62 -6.37
CA GLY A 570 -13.22 32.14 -6.29
C GLY A 570 -13.65 32.45 -4.85
N ALA A 571 -14.93 32.72 -4.65
CA ALA A 571 -15.47 33.05 -3.32
C ALA A 571 -15.60 31.77 -2.47
N VAL A 572 -14.66 31.55 -1.55
CA VAL A 572 -14.61 30.36 -0.67
C VAL A 572 -14.23 30.81 0.73
N GLU A 573 -14.99 30.36 1.73
CA GLU A 573 -14.69 30.53 3.16
C GLU A 573 -14.41 29.16 3.77
N VAL A 574 -13.25 29.01 4.41
CA VAL A 574 -12.75 27.73 4.90
C VAL A 574 -12.69 27.63 6.43
N ASP A 575 -12.90 28.76 7.11
CA ASP A 575 -12.80 28.85 8.56
C ASP A 575 -14.06 28.38 9.29
N PRO A 576 -13.91 27.72 10.46
CA PRO A 576 -12.64 27.29 11.05
C PRO A 576 -12.01 26.10 10.32
N VAL A 577 -10.70 26.11 10.12
CA VAL A 577 -9.95 24.94 9.62
C VAL A 577 -9.68 23.93 10.75
N LEU A 578 -9.59 22.64 10.43
CA LEU A 578 -9.17 21.63 11.40
C LEU A 578 -7.68 21.77 11.73
N MET A 579 -7.29 21.37 12.94
CA MET A 579 -5.89 21.45 13.40
C MET A 579 -5.05 20.22 13.01
N SER A 580 -5.72 19.12 12.66
CA SER A 580 -5.11 17.88 12.21
C SER A 580 -6.01 17.21 11.18
N GLN A 581 -5.48 16.19 10.50
CA GLN A 581 -6.29 15.34 9.62
C GLN A 581 -7.44 14.68 10.40
N PRO A 582 -8.64 14.60 9.80
CA PRO A 582 -9.80 13.93 10.38
C PRO A 582 -9.71 12.41 10.32
#